data_AF-A0A8T7HT43-F1
#
_entry.id   AF-A0A8T7HT43-F1
#
_cell.length_a   1.000
_cell.length_b   1.000
_cell.length_c   1.000
_cell.angle_alpha   90.00
_cell.angle_beta   90.00
_cell.angle_gamma   90.00
#
_symmetry.space_group_name_H-M   'P 1'
#
loop_
_entity.id
_entity.type
_entity.pdbx_description
1 polymer ?
#
loop_
_entity_poly.entity_id
_entity_poly.type
_entity_poly.pdbx_seq_one_letter_code
_entity_poly.pdbx_strand_id
1 'polypeptide(L)'
;VDIISKEKIRSFIKKVNKEKKTTFILTTHDLDDIENLCEKVVVINKGKIVFDGTLPALKKDILDIKIIDVTLSSSASIETGVFGKGIRATKEGMSLKLEVDLKQNKIQAVMDQILKLKNIKDINVANPDIESVIKKIYEV
;
A
#
# COMPACT_ATOMS: atom_id res chain seq x y z
N VAL A 1 12.93 -19.71 -1.56
CA VAL A 1 13.73 -19.68 -2.80
C VAL A 1 14.60 -18.45 -2.75
N ASP A 2 15.88 -18.58 -3.10
CA ASP A 2 16.84 -17.47 -3.15
C ASP A 2 16.40 -16.33 -4.09
N ILE A 3 16.80 -15.09 -3.78
CA ILE A 3 16.38 -13.86 -4.47
C ILE A 3 16.76 -13.91 -5.96
N ILE A 4 17.99 -14.32 -6.26
CA ILE A 4 18.49 -14.45 -7.64
C ILE A 4 17.66 -15.48 -8.43
N SER A 5 17.27 -16.57 -7.76
CA SER A 5 16.47 -17.62 -8.38
C SER A 5 15.04 -17.14 -8.67
N LYS A 6 14.43 -16.36 -7.76
CA LYS A 6 13.12 -15.74 -8.00
C LYS A 6 13.14 -14.80 -9.20
N GLU A 7 14.15 -13.95 -9.33
CA GLU A 7 14.27 -13.05 -10.48
C GLU A 7 14.40 -13.79 -11.81
N LYS A 8 15.19 -14.88 -11.84
CA LYS A 8 15.32 -15.73 -13.03
C LYS A 8 13.99 -16.38 -13.40
N ILE A 9 13.26 -16.91 -12.43
CA ILE A 9 11.93 -17.51 -12.66
C ILE A 9 10.96 -16.45 -13.20
N ARG A 10 10.90 -15.27 -12.57
CA ARG A 10 10.04 -14.16 -13.01
C ARG A 10 10.32 -13.77 -14.46
N SER A 11 11.60 -13.59 -14.78
CA SER A 11 12.06 -13.23 -16.12
C SER A 11 11.72 -14.31 -17.16
N PHE A 12 11.90 -15.58 -16.79
CA PHE A 12 11.52 -16.71 -17.63
C PHE A 12 10.02 -16.74 -17.91
N ILE A 13 9.17 -16.60 -16.88
CA ILE A 13 7.71 -16.59 -17.03
C ILE A 13 7.29 -15.46 -17.98
N LYS A 14 7.79 -14.23 -17.77
CA LYS A 14 7.50 -13.08 -18.64
C LYS A 14 7.92 -13.33 -20.08
N LYS A 15 9.12 -13.87 -20.28
CA LYS A 15 9.64 -14.20 -21.61
C LYS A 15 8.75 -15.21 -22.32
N VAL A 16 8.42 -16.33 -21.66
CA VAL A 16 7.62 -17.40 -22.25
C VAL A 16 6.19 -16.94 -22.52
N ASN A 17 5.57 -16.18 -21.62
CA ASN A 17 4.24 -15.61 -21.86
C ASN A 17 4.26 -14.70 -23.11
N LYS A 18 5.27 -13.83 -23.25
CA LYS A 18 5.39 -12.92 -24.40
C LYS A 18 5.64 -13.65 -25.72
N GLU A 19 6.60 -14.58 -25.73
CA GLU A 19 7.06 -15.28 -26.94
C GLU A 19 6.13 -16.40 -27.37
N LYS A 20 5.62 -17.19 -26.42
CA LYS A 20 4.83 -18.41 -26.70
C LYS A 20 3.33 -18.24 -26.44
N LYS A 21 2.90 -17.05 -26.00
CA LYS A 21 1.49 -16.78 -25.61
C LYS A 21 0.94 -17.77 -24.58
N THR A 22 1.82 -18.32 -23.74
CA THR A 22 1.45 -19.26 -22.69
C THR A 22 0.73 -18.54 -21.56
N THR A 23 -0.44 -19.05 -21.16
CA THR A 23 -1.15 -18.57 -19.96
C THR A 23 -0.58 -19.27 -18.73
N PHE A 24 -0.20 -18.48 -17.71
CA PHE A 24 0.29 -18.98 -16.44
C PHE A 24 -0.76 -18.77 -15.35
N ILE A 25 -0.98 -19.79 -14.52
CA ILE A 25 -1.75 -19.68 -13.29
C ILE A 25 -0.78 -19.89 -12.14
N LEU A 26 -0.68 -18.89 -11.26
CA LEU A 26 0.22 -18.89 -10.13
C LEU A 26 -0.60 -18.84 -8.85
N THR A 27 -0.36 -19.78 -7.95
CA THR A 27 -0.89 -19.72 -6.58
C THR A 27 0.24 -19.32 -5.66
N THR A 28 0.18 -18.11 -5.11
CA THR A 28 1.21 -17.59 -4.23
C THR A 28 0.61 -16.68 -3.17
N HIS A 29 1.28 -16.60 -2.03
CA HIS A 29 1.04 -15.58 -1.01
C HIS A 29 2.13 -14.49 -1.06
N ASP A 30 3.12 -14.65 -1.93
CA ASP A 30 4.21 -13.69 -2.13
C ASP A 30 3.68 -12.52 -2.98
N LEU A 31 3.55 -11.37 -2.33
CA LEU A 31 2.98 -10.17 -2.93
C LEU A 31 3.89 -9.59 -4.02
N ASP A 32 5.21 -9.75 -3.89
CA ASP A 32 6.14 -9.29 -4.93
C ASP A 32 5.94 -10.11 -6.21
N ASP A 33 5.68 -11.42 -6.11
CA ASP A 33 5.35 -12.23 -7.28
C ASP A 33 4.06 -11.75 -7.95
N ILE A 34 3.03 -11.42 -7.16
CA ILE A 34 1.77 -10.88 -7.66
C ILE A 34 1.99 -9.56 -8.39
N GLU A 35 2.71 -8.61 -7.77
CA GLU A 35 2.96 -7.30 -8.36
C GLU A 35 3.82 -7.37 -9.63
N ASN A 36 4.76 -8.31 -9.68
CA ASN A 36 5.69 -8.39 -10.80
C ASN A 36 5.18 -9.25 -11.96
N LEU A 37 4.34 -10.26 -11.72
CA LEU A 37 3.95 -11.26 -12.73
C LEU A 37 2.48 -11.21 -13.14
N CYS A 38 1.58 -10.74 -12.28
CA CYS A 38 0.15 -10.95 -12.48
C CYS A 38 -0.54 -9.69 -13.01
N GLU A 39 -1.20 -9.82 -14.16
CA GLU A 39 -2.12 -8.79 -14.67
C GLU A 39 -3.50 -8.87 -14.00
N LYS A 40 -3.94 -10.10 -13.70
CA LYS A 40 -5.17 -10.44 -12.99
C LYS A 40 -4.87 -11.15 -11.68
N VAL A 41 -5.68 -10.88 -10.67
CA VAL A 41 -5.59 -11.45 -9.34
C VAL A 41 -6.96 -11.97 -8.93
N VAL A 42 -6.99 -13.18 -8.42
CA VAL A 42 -8.16 -13.78 -7.77
C VAL A 42 -7.79 -14.03 -6.32
N VAL A 43 -8.53 -13.43 -5.39
CA VAL A 43 -8.34 -13.65 -3.95
C VAL A 43 -9.44 -14.59 -3.47
N ILE A 44 -9.03 -15.66 -2.78
CA ILE A 44 -9.93 -16.67 -2.23
C ILE A 44 -9.79 -16.66 -0.71
N ASN A 45 -10.90 -16.49 0.00
CA ASN A 45 -10.98 -16.59 1.46
C ASN A 45 -12.07 -17.60 1.84
N LYS A 46 -11.76 -18.55 2.74
CA LYS A 46 -12.71 -19.59 3.22
C LYS A 46 -13.49 -20.30 2.10
N GLY A 47 -12.80 -20.64 1.00
CA GLY A 47 -13.39 -21.35 -0.15
C GLY A 47 -14.29 -20.49 -1.04
N LYS A 48 -14.31 -19.16 -0.86
CA LYS A 48 -15.07 -18.22 -1.71
C LYS A 48 -14.13 -17.24 -2.37
N ILE A 49 -14.43 -16.88 -3.62
CA ILE A 49 -13.77 -15.77 -4.31
C ILE A 49 -14.26 -14.47 -3.67
N VAL A 50 -13.33 -13.73 -3.06
CA VAL A 50 -13.59 -12.43 -2.44
C VAL A 50 -13.12 -11.26 -3.31
N PHE A 51 -12.28 -11.52 -4.30
CA PHE A 51 -11.90 -10.58 -5.34
C PHE A 51 -11.53 -11.32 -6.62
N ASP A 52 -11.96 -10.79 -7.77
CA ASP A 52 -11.56 -11.24 -9.11
C ASP A 52 -11.45 -10.00 -10.01
N GLY A 53 -10.24 -9.68 -10.44
CA GLY A 53 -10.00 -8.48 -11.23
C GLY A 53 -8.53 -8.21 -11.53
N THR A 54 -8.23 -7.00 -11.94
CA THR A 54 -6.84 -6.58 -12.21
C THR A 54 -6.16 -6.06 -10.95
N LEU A 55 -4.82 -6.07 -10.94
CA LEU A 55 -4.05 -5.52 -9.83
C LEU A 55 -4.36 -4.03 -9.54
N PRO A 56 -4.53 -3.14 -10.54
CA PRO A 56 -4.99 -1.77 -10.29
C PRO A 56 -6.39 -1.70 -9.70
N ALA A 57 -7.31 -2.59 -10.11
CA ALA A 57 -8.66 -2.64 -9.54
C ALA A 57 -8.64 -3.07 -8.08
N LEU A 58 -7.77 -4.03 -7.72
CA LEU A 58 -7.55 -4.45 -6.33
C LEU A 58 -7.10 -3.28 -5.45
N LYS A 59 -6.25 -2.41 -5.99
CA LYS A 59 -5.72 -1.24 -5.29
C LYS A 59 -6.71 -0.07 -5.24
N LYS A 60 -7.76 -0.05 -6.07
CA LYS A 60 -8.59 1.14 -6.33
C LYS A 60 -9.20 1.77 -5.08
N ASP A 61 -9.81 0.97 -4.21
CA ASP A 61 -10.47 1.48 -3.00
C ASP A 61 -9.50 2.02 -1.95
N ILE A 62 -8.20 1.76 -2.12
CA ILE A 62 -7.11 2.16 -1.23
C ILE A 62 -6.19 3.19 -1.89
N LEU A 63 -6.29 3.43 -3.20
CA LEU A 63 -5.64 4.58 -3.85
C LEU A 63 -6.14 5.92 -3.29
N ASP A 64 -7.37 5.92 -2.79
CA ASP A 64 -7.93 7.05 -2.08
C ASP A 64 -7.37 7.19 -0.66
N ILE A 65 -6.56 6.26 -0.18
CA ILE A 65 -5.82 6.41 1.08
C ILE A 65 -4.39 6.82 0.75
N LYS A 66 -3.87 7.83 1.45
CA LYS A 66 -2.45 8.19 1.44
C LYS A 66 -1.82 7.94 2.78
N ILE A 67 -0.59 7.46 2.77
CA ILE A 67 0.25 7.35 3.94
C ILE A 67 1.20 8.53 3.92
N ILE A 68 1.21 9.33 4.99
CA ILE A 68 2.16 10.42 5.17
C ILE A 68 2.96 10.12 6.44
N ASP A 69 4.25 9.84 6.26
CA ASP A 69 5.18 9.66 7.36
C ASP A 69 5.93 10.97 7.59
N VAL A 70 5.84 11.52 8.80
CA VAL A 70 6.48 12.77 9.19
C VAL A 70 7.49 12.45 10.29
N THR A 71 8.76 12.75 10.03
CA THR A 71 9.82 12.63 11.03
C THR A 71 10.07 13.98 11.67
N LEU A 72 10.10 14.05 12.99
CA LEU A 72 10.39 15.26 13.77
C LEU A 72 11.83 15.26 14.27
N SER A 73 12.42 16.44 14.44
CA SER A 73 13.76 16.61 15.02
C SER A 73 13.76 16.60 16.56
N SER A 74 12.59 16.63 17.20
CA SER A 74 12.43 16.52 18.64
C SER A 74 11.12 15.81 18.97
N SER A 75 11.04 15.18 20.15
CA SER A 75 9.82 14.55 20.65
C SER A 75 8.79 15.61 21.06
N ALA A 76 8.24 16.35 20.10
CA ALA A 76 7.12 17.24 20.36
C ALA A 76 5.88 16.40 20.72
N SER A 77 5.13 16.78 21.74
CA SER A 77 3.81 16.23 22.04
C SER A 77 2.82 16.65 20.96
N ILE A 78 2.76 15.88 19.87
CA ILE A 78 1.71 16.02 18.86
C ILE A 78 0.44 15.36 19.39
N GLU A 79 -0.61 16.14 19.56
CA GLU A 79 -1.96 15.62 19.78
C GLU A 79 -2.46 15.00 18.46
N THR A 80 -2.60 13.68 18.42
CA THR A 80 -3.03 12.94 17.23
C THR A 80 -4.48 13.22 16.81
N GLY A 81 -5.29 13.83 17.70
CA GLY A 81 -6.67 14.23 17.41
C GLY A 81 -6.84 15.47 16.53
N VAL A 82 -5.76 16.17 16.17
CA VAL A 82 -5.82 17.48 15.50
C VAL A 82 -6.15 17.38 14.01
N PHE A 83 -5.96 16.22 13.39
CA PHE A 83 -6.07 16.07 11.94
C PHE A 83 -7.51 15.92 11.42
N GLY A 84 -8.50 15.70 12.29
CA GLY A 84 -9.92 15.66 11.91
C GLY A 84 -10.43 14.32 11.37
N LYS A 85 -11.64 14.31 10.80
CA LYS A 85 -12.31 13.09 10.31
C LYS A 85 -11.60 12.52 9.07
N GLY A 86 -11.54 11.18 8.98
CA GLY A 86 -10.92 10.49 7.84
C GLY A 86 -9.39 10.51 7.86
N ILE A 87 -8.77 10.90 8.98
CA ILE A 87 -7.32 10.81 9.18
C ILE A 87 -7.04 9.99 10.43
N ARG A 88 -6.32 8.87 10.26
CA ARG A 88 -5.80 8.07 11.37
C ARG A 88 -4.36 8.47 11.63
N ALA A 89 -4.09 9.00 12.82
CA ALA A 89 -2.75 9.43 13.21
C ALA A 89 -2.17 8.49 14.28
N THR A 90 -1.01 7.91 13.99
CA THR A 90 -0.25 7.04 14.91
C THR A 90 1.13 7.64 15.11
N LYS A 91 1.56 7.78 16.36
CA LYS A 91 2.87 8.34 16.71
C LYS A 91 3.73 7.30 17.39
N GLU A 92 4.96 7.14 16.89
CA GLU A 92 5.98 6.27 17.47
C GLU A 92 7.30 7.05 17.61
N GLY A 93 7.64 7.43 18.84
CA GLY A 93 8.83 8.23 19.12
C GLY A 93 8.81 9.60 18.42
N MET A 94 9.70 9.78 17.44
CA MET A 94 9.82 10.99 16.61
C MET A 94 9.11 10.86 15.26
N SER A 95 8.50 9.71 14.96
CA SER A 95 7.76 9.48 13.73
C SER A 95 6.26 9.64 13.98
N LEU A 96 5.59 10.35 13.07
CA LEU A 96 4.14 10.47 13.00
C LEU A 96 3.67 9.92 11.66
N LYS A 97 2.90 8.84 11.70
CA LYS A 97 2.27 8.24 10.53
C LYS A 97 0.82 8.68 10.44
N LEU A 98 0.42 9.23 9.30
CA LEU A 98 -0.94 9.66 8.99
C LEU A 98 -1.49 8.80 7.86
N GLU A 99 -2.64 8.16 8.08
CA GLU A 99 -3.41 7.52 7.02
C GLU A 99 -4.59 8.41 6.68
N VAL A 100 -4.57 8.97 5.48
CA VAL A 100 -5.46 10.03 5.04
C VAL A 100 -6.41 9.48 3.98
N ASP A 101 -7.71 9.50 4.26
CA ASP A 101 -8.75 9.23 3.28
C ASP A 101 -9.02 10.48 2.41
N LEU A 102 -8.57 10.42 1.16
CA LEU A 102 -8.72 11.46 0.15
C LEU A 102 -10.16 11.61 -0.37
N LYS A 103 -11.08 10.67 -0.09
CA LYS A 103 -12.52 10.87 -0.35
C LYS A 103 -13.09 11.93 0.57
N GLN A 104 -12.51 12.07 1.76
CA GLN A 104 -12.98 12.98 2.81
C GLN A 104 -12.09 14.22 2.95
N ASN A 105 -10.83 14.15 2.52
CA ASN A 105 -9.85 15.19 2.74
C ASN A 105 -9.08 15.54 1.46
N LYS A 106 -8.73 16.82 1.29
CA LYS A 106 -7.79 17.25 0.24
C LYS A 106 -6.37 17.13 0.77
N ILE A 107 -5.47 16.53 0.00
CA ILE A 107 -4.06 16.37 0.39
C ILE A 107 -3.41 17.71 0.78
N GLN A 108 -3.73 18.79 0.06
CA GLN A 108 -3.21 20.12 0.35
C GLN A 108 -3.59 20.62 1.75
N ALA A 109 -4.85 20.43 2.16
CA ALA A 109 -5.32 20.86 3.48
C ALA A 109 -4.62 20.09 4.61
N VAL A 110 -4.32 18.81 4.39
CA VAL A 110 -3.57 17.98 5.35
C VAL A 110 -2.12 18.42 5.41
N MET A 111 -1.49 18.68 4.27
CA MET A 111 -0.12 19.20 4.22
C MET A 111 0.00 20.55 4.93
N ASP A 112 -0.97 21.46 4.76
CA ASP A 112 -0.99 22.74 5.48
C ASP A 112 -1.09 22.58 7.00
N GLN A 113 -1.76 21.52 7.49
CA GLN A 113 -1.78 21.19 8.92
C GLN A 113 -0.44 20.61 9.38
N ILE A 114 0.17 19.72 8.59
CA ILE A 114 1.46 19.13 8.90
C ILE A 114 2.55 20.21 8.96
N LEU A 115 2.58 21.13 8.00
CA LEU A 115 3.59 22.20 7.93
C LEU A 115 3.48 23.21 9.09
N LYS A 116 2.35 23.28 9.80
CA LYS A 116 2.23 24.05 11.04
C LYS A 116 2.94 23.39 12.22
N LEU A 117 3.24 22.10 12.13
CA LEU A 117 4.06 21.41 13.12
C LEU A 117 5.47 22.01 13.05
N LYS A 118 5.99 22.42 14.21
CA LYS A 118 7.39 22.85 14.31
C LYS A 118 8.29 21.63 14.26
N ASN A 119 9.54 21.84 13.84
CA ASN A 119 10.61 20.84 13.95
C ASN A 119 10.42 19.60 13.05
N ILE A 120 9.85 19.76 11.86
CA ILE A 120 9.82 18.69 10.86
C ILE A 120 11.24 18.49 10.29
N LYS A 121 11.71 17.24 10.31
CA LYS A 121 12.98 16.81 9.73
C LYS A 121 12.79 16.22 8.33
N ASP A 122 11.73 15.44 8.14
CA ASP A 122 11.46 14.76 6.86
C ASP A 122 9.97 14.47 6.70
N ILE A 123 9.50 14.40 5.46
CA ILE A 123 8.13 14.02 5.10
C ILE A 123 8.19 13.06 3.90
N ASN A 124 7.62 11.87 4.07
CA ASN A 124 7.41 10.91 3.00
C ASN A 124 5.91 10.76 2.72
N VAL A 125 5.53 10.78 1.44
CA VAL A 125 4.13 10.58 1.01
C VAL A 125 4.07 9.38 0.09
N ALA A 126 3.34 8.35 0.50
CA ALA A 126 3.25 7.09 -0.21
C ALA A 126 1.79 6.62 -0.37
N ASN A 127 1.59 5.68 -1.30
CA ASN A 127 0.38 4.87 -1.31
C ASN A 127 0.55 3.72 -0.30
N PRO A 128 -0.54 3.19 0.25
CA PRO A 128 -0.51 1.95 1.00
C PRO A 128 0.07 0.81 0.16
N ASP A 129 0.80 -0.09 0.82
CA ASP A 129 1.28 -1.32 0.20
C ASP A 129 0.10 -2.27 -0.13
N ILE A 130 0.35 -3.19 -1.05
CA ILE A 130 -0.63 -4.22 -1.41
C ILE A 130 -0.92 -5.17 -0.23
N GLU A 131 0.01 -5.33 0.70
CA GLU A 131 -0.18 -6.15 1.89
C GLU A 131 -1.36 -5.63 2.73
N SER A 132 -1.43 -4.31 2.92
CA SER A 132 -2.53 -3.64 3.61
C SER A 132 -3.86 -3.82 2.90
N VAL A 133 -3.85 -3.86 1.56
CA VAL A 133 -5.04 -4.16 0.73
C VAL A 133 -5.54 -5.57 1.02
N ILE A 134 -4.62 -6.53 0.98
CA ILE A 134 -4.92 -7.94 1.19
C ILE A 134 -5.40 -8.20 2.62
N LYS A 135 -4.78 -7.58 3.64
CA LYS A 135 -5.22 -7.69 5.04
C LYS A 135 -6.68 -7.28 5.22
N LYS A 136 -7.07 -6.12 4.67
CA LYS A 136 -8.47 -5.66 4.73
C LYS A 136 -9.46 -6.65 4.10
N ILE A 137 -9.08 -7.31 3.02
CA ILE A 137 -9.94 -8.29 2.34
C ILE A 137 -10.12 -9.57 3.19
N TYR A 138 -9.10 -9.96 3.95
CA TYR A 138 -9.18 -11.12 4.85
C TYR A 138 -9.92 -10.84 6.17
N GLU A 139 -10.00 -9.58 6.59
CA GLU A 139 -10.76 -9.15 7.77
C GLU A 139 -12.29 -9.14 7.56
N VAL A 140 -12.76 -9.35 6.32
CA VAL A 140 -14.18 -9.54 5.95
C VAL A 140 -14.56 -11.03 5.95
#